data_AF-A0A554GK82-F1
#
_entry.id   AF-A0A554GK82-F1
#
_cell.length_a   1.000
_cell.length_b   1.000
_cell.length_c   1.000
_cell.angle_alpha   90.00
_cell.angle_beta   90.00
_cell.angle_gamma   90.00
#
_symmetry.space_group_name_H-M   'P 1'
#
loop_
_entity.id
_entity.type
_entity.pdbx_description
1 polymer ?
#
loop_
_entity_poly.entity_id
_entity_poly.type
_entity_poly.pdbx_seq_one_letter_code
_entity_poly.pdbx_strand_id
1 'polypeptide(L)'
;MGALASWVVMAAVLGQSSAPYVRSRVTPGDASTQCLYWTQSRVTWQQSTVGNPKMTNHTEFDAISRSFQSWQNIFATCGNLSLVEGPRVDSRTVGYNRTGDNINLTLFRARGCRDVVPAGDACFTQDTCANTYDCWDDSDGTIAITLTTYDERTGVVYDSDISFNAARFNFTTGNGGPCGIVATPDCVETDVQNTATHEVGHFVGLDHTQAQGSTMNPSAPPGETSKRTIDSGSQSFVCAAYPKGSASQPCIPLTNPGGSGNSGGGCATASGGLAALPLLAAASLLARRRRGAR
;
A
#
# COMPACT_ATOMS: atom_id res chain seq x y z
N MET A 1 14.44 -22.92 -14.78
CA MET A 1 13.19 -23.01 -14.01
C MET A 1 13.12 -21.80 -13.11
N GLY A 2 12.68 -20.66 -13.62
CA GLY A 2 12.53 -19.42 -12.86
C GLY A 2 11.06 -19.08 -12.84
N ALA A 3 10.42 -19.17 -11.67
CA ALA A 3 9.06 -18.70 -11.50
C ALA A 3 9.10 -17.16 -11.58
N LEU A 4 8.46 -16.62 -12.61
CA LEU A 4 8.15 -15.21 -12.73
C LEU A 4 7.25 -14.85 -11.54
N ALA A 5 7.82 -14.22 -10.51
CA ALA A 5 7.01 -13.47 -9.56
C ALA A 5 6.54 -12.23 -10.33
N SER A 6 5.27 -12.23 -10.76
CA SER A 6 4.61 -11.00 -11.17
C SER A 6 4.58 -10.09 -9.95
N TRP A 7 5.47 -9.10 -9.92
CA TRP A 7 5.41 -8.01 -8.97
C TRP A 7 4.32 -7.07 -9.47
N VAL A 8 3.14 -7.15 -8.89
CA VAL A 8 2.10 -6.15 -9.15
C VAL A 8 2.50 -4.91 -8.35
N VAL A 9 3.22 -3.99 -9.01
CA VAL A 9 3.34 -2.60 -8.53
C VAL A 9 1.95 -1.98 -8.66
N MET A 10 1.34 -1.71 -7.51
CA MET A 10 -0.07 -1.36 -7.43
C MET A 10 -0.25 0.13 -7.70
N ALA A 11 -0.52 0.50 -8.95
CA ALA A 11 -1.24 1.73 -9.23
C ALA A 11 -2.75 1.42 -9.09
N ALA A 12 -3.32 1.74 -7.93
CA ALA A 12 -4.73 1.49 -7.61
C ALA A 12 -5.64 2.18 -8.66
N VAL A 13 -6.35 1.39 -9.47
CA VAL A 13 -7.39 1.91 -10.35
C VAL A 13 -8.66 2.14 -9.52
N LEU A 14 -8.98 3.42 -9.37
CA LEU A 14 -10.04 4.02 -8.54
C LEU A 14 -11.43 3.42 -8.76
N GLY A 15 -11.93 2.68 -7.76
CA GLY A 15 -13.35 2.67 -7.44
C GLY A 15 -13.66 3.94 -6.63
N GLN A 16 -14.30 4.94 -7.25
CA GLN A 16 -14.59 6.26 -6.66
C GLN A 16 -15.63 6.19 -5.52
N SER A 17 -15.20 5.72 -4.35
CA SER A 17 -16.05 5.64 -3.16
C SER A 17 -15.95 6.93 -2.34
N SER A 18 -17.09 7.47 -1.90
CA SER A 18 -17.17 8.50 -0.86
C SER A 18 -17.44 7.89 0.53
N ALA A 19 -17.20 6.58 0.69
CA ALA A 19 -17.34 5.90 1.96
C ALA A 19 -16.38 6.51 3.00
N PRO A 20 -16.73 6.45 4.30
CA PRO A 20 -15.86 6.97 5.36
C PRO A 20 -14.45 6.36 5.34
N TYR A 21 -14.33 5.10 4.91
CA TYR A 21 -13.06 4.47 4.59
C TYR A 21 -13.26 3.40 3.50
N VAL A 22 -12.17 3.02 2.84
CA VAL A 22 -12.10 1.88 1.90
C VAL A 22 -10.95 0.99 2.34
N ARG A 23 -11.13 -0.34 2.29
CA ARG A 23 -10.07 -1.30 2.58
C ARG A 23 -9.38 -1.73 1.29
N SER A 24 -8.05 -1.77 1.29
CA SER A 24 -7.26 -2.31 0.17
C SER A 24 -7.62 -3.76 -0.04
N ARG A 25 -7.62 -4.20 -1.30
CA ARG A 25 -7.99 -5.56 -1.70
C ARG A 25 -6.93 -6.20 -2.57
N VAL A 26 -6.93 -7.53 -2.59
CA VAL A 26 -6.07 -8.34 -3.47
C VAL A 26 -6.20 -7.88 -4.91
N THR A 27 -7.43 -7.68 -5.39
CA THR A 27 -7.70 -7.04 -6.67
C THR A 27 -8.33 -5.67 -6.40
N PRO A 28 -7.65 -4.56 -6.77
CA PRO A 28 -8.15 -3.22 -6.54
C PRO A 28 -9.57 -3.02 -7.06
N GLY A 29 -10.44 -2.46 -6.23
CA GLY A 29 -11.85 -2.19 -6.55
C GLY A 29 -12.77 -3.43 -6.62
N ASP A 30 -12.25 -4.66 -6.56
CA ASP A 30 -13.07 -5.87 -6.65
C ASP A 30 -13.56 -6.32 -5.27
N ALA A 31 -14.84 -6.03 -4.98
CA ALA A 31 -15.48 -6.37 -3.71
C ALA A 31 -15.56 -7.88 -3.42
N SER A 32 -15.38 -8.75 -4.43
CA SER A 32 -15.35 -10.20 -4.29
C SER A 32 -14.00 -10.75 -3.84
N THR A 33 -12.96 -9.92 -3.81
CA THR A 33 -11.62 -10.32 -3.37
C THR A 33 -11.33 -9.91 -1.93
N GLN A 34 -10.41 -10.64 -1.32
CA GLN A 34 -10.06 -10.48 0.07
C GLN A 34 -9.40 -9.11 0.33
N CYS A 35 -9.69 -8.50 1.49
CA CYS A 35 -9.02 -7.27 1.90
C CYS A 35 -7.64 -7.56 2.48
N LEU A 36 -6.74 -6.59 2.37
CA LEU A 36 -5.41 -6.64 2.95
C LEU A 36 -5.47 -6.36 4.45
N TYR A 37 -4.73 -7.15 5.25
CA TYR A 37 -4.62 -6.95 6.70
C TYR A 37 -3.41 -7.67 7.30
N TRP A 38 -2.93 -7.15 8.43
CA TRP A 38 -1.92 -7.80 9.26
C TRP A 38 -2.55 -8.85 10.19
N THR A 39 -1.89 -10.00 10.33
CA THR A 39 -2.32 -11.06 11.28
C THR A 39 -1.51 -11.05 12.58
N GLN A 40 -0.33 -10.44 12.56
CA GLN A 40 0.55 -10.27 13.70
C GLN A 40 -0.04 -9.24 14.66
N SER A 41 0.14 -9.45 15.95
CA SER A 41 -0.24 -8.46 16.98
C SER A 41 0.78 -7.33 17.14
N ARG A 42 1.97 -7.49 16.56
CA ARG A 42 3.04 -6.49 16.53
C ARG A 42 3.66 -6.46 15.14
N VAL A 43 3.75 -5.26 14.57
CA VAL A 43 4.47 -4.99 13.32
C VAL A 43 5.54 -3.97 13.64
N THR A 44 6.80 -4.35 13.38
CA THR A 44 7.94 -3.46 13.52
C THR A 44 8.21 -2.78 12.19
N TRP A 45 8.40 -1.47 12.22
CA TRP A 45 8.77 -0.64 11.08
C TRP A 45 10.06 0.12 11.42
N GLN A 46 10.83 0.46 10.39
CA GLN A 46 12.16 1.08 10.56
C GLN A 46 12.36 2.18 9.52
N GLN A 47 13.14 3.19 9.88
CA GLN A 47 13.55 4.24 8.95
C GLN A 47 14.93 3.95 8.40
N SER A 48 15.15 4.23 7.11
CA SER A 48 16.49 4.30 6.55
C SER A 48 17.31 5.39 7.26
N THR A 49 18.61 5.17 7.45
CA THR A 49 19.56 6.20 7.93
C THR A 49 19.72 7.36 6.95
N VAL A 50 19.48 7.10 5.66
CA VAL A 50 19.44 8.13 4.60
C VAL A 50 18.05 8.75 4.56
N GLY A 51 17.94 9.99 5.04
CA GLY A 51 16.71 10.80 5.12
C GLY A 51 16.47 11.68 3.88
N ASN A 52 15.75 12.78 4.07
CA ASN A 52 15.43 13.72 3.00
C ASN A 52 16.70 14.52 2.62
N PRO A 53 17.21 14.41 1.37
CA PRO A 53 18.47 15.05 0.99
C PRO A 53 18.47 16.58 1.09
N LYS A 54 17.28 17.21 1.07
CA LYS A 54 17.12 18.67 1.14
C LYS A 54 16.99 19.19 2.58
N MET A 55 16.98 18.31 3.59
CA MET A 55 16.75 18.65 4.98
C MET A 55 18.01 18.39 5.82
N THR A 56 18.59 19.45 6.39
CA THR A 56 19.88 19.39 7.11
C THR A 56 19.73 19.12 8.60
N ASN A 57 18.58 19.41 9.19
CA ASN A 57 18.30 19.18 10.61
C ASN A 57 17.65 17.82 10.89
N HIS A 58 17.42 17.01 9.86
CA HIS A 58 16.87 15.67 9.93
C HIS A 58 15.50 15.56 10.64
N THR A 59 14.70 16.63 10.61
CA THR A 59 13.37 16.68 11.27
C THR A 59 12.32 15.79 10.59
N GLU A 60 12.59 15.31 9.37
CA GLU A 60 11.75 14.36 8.65
C GLU A 60 11.57 13.06 9.43
N PHE A 61 12.61 12.59 10.14
CA PHE A 61 12.50 11.34 10.86
C PHE A 61 11.50 11.42 12.02
N ASP A 62 11.51 12.54 12.74
CA ASP A 62 10.54 12.76 13.83
C ASP A 62 9.12 12.96 13.27
N ALA A 63 8.98 13.56 12.08
CA ALA A 63 7.69 13.69 11.40
C ALA A 63 7.10 12.33 11.00
N ILE A 64 7.94 11.40 10.51
CA ILE A 64 7.54 10.02 10.23
C ILE A 64 7.16 9.30 11.53
N SER A 65 7.98 9.39 12.58
CA SER A 65 7.66 8.78 13.90
C SER A 65 6.35 9.29 14.47
N ARG A 66 6.07 10.59 14.38
CA ARG A 66 4.77 11.16 14.79
C ARG A 66 3.60 10.60 13.99
N SER A 67 3.79 10.31 12.71
CA SER A 67 2.74 9.76 11.84
C SER A 67 2.35 8.35 12.28
N PHE A 68 3.33 7.45 12.46
CA PHE A 68 3.10 6.12 13.02
C PHE A 68 2.53 6.19 14.44
N GLN A 69 2.98 7.14 15.26
CA GLN A 69 2.45 7.33 16.61
C GLN A 69 0.97 7.73 16.61
N SER A 70 0.53 8.59 15.67
CA SER A 70 -0.89 8.94 15.51
C SER A 70 -1.75 7.70 15.25
N TRP A 71 -1.30 6.79 14.38
CA TRP A 71 -1.97 5.51 14.15
C TRP A 71 -1.91 4.61 15.39
N GLN A 72 -0.74 4.48 16.01
CA GLN A 72 -0.55 3.67 17.22
C GLN A 72 -1.45 4.12 18.37
N ASN A 73 -1.75 5.42 18.51
CA ASN A 73 -2.68 5.93 19.52
C ASN A 73 -4.12 5.41 19.30
N ILE A 74 -4.55 5.29 18.04
CA ILE A 74 -5.87 4.71 17.71
C ILE A 74 -5.86 3.21 17.99
N PHE A 75 -4.81 2.51 17.57
CA PHE A 75 -4.64 1.08 17.85
C PHE A 75 -4.62 0.78 19.35
N ALA A 76 -3.96 1.61 20.17
CA ALA A 76 -3.96 1.46 21.62
C ALA A 76 -5.37 1.54 22.23
N THR A 77 -6.26 2.31 21.59
CA THR A 77 -7.65 2.51 22.02
C THR A 77 -8.54 1.32 21.69
N CYS A 78 -8.66 0.96 20.40
CA CYS A 78 -9.61 -0.07 19.93
C CYS A 78 -8.98 -1.16 19.03
N GLY A 79 -7.68 -1.08 18.79
CA GLY A 79 -6.93 -1.97 17.91
C GLY A 79 -6.34 -3.22 18.60
N ASN A 80 -5.98 -4.24 17.81
CA ASN A 80 -5.23 -5.43 18.25
C ASN A 80 -3.77 -5.46 17.75
N LEU A 81 -3.40 -4.53 16.87
CA LEU A 81 -2.07 -4.40 16.29
C LEU A 81 -1.26 -3.35 17.07
N SER A 82 0.04 -3.58 17.23
CA SER A 82 0.99 -2.58 17.74
C SER A 82 2.03 -2.26 16.67
N LEU A 83 2.06 -1.01 16.23
CA LEU A 83 3.09 -0.45 15.36
C LEU A 83 4.26 0.01 16.22
N VAL A 84 5.42 -0.60 16.03
CA VAL A 84 6.61 -0.34 16.87
C VAL A 84 7.76 0.13 15.99
N GLU A 85 8.26 1.32 16.28
CA GLU A 85 9.48 1.82 15.64
C GLU A 85 10.69 1.03 16.14
N GLY A 86 11.43 0.43 15.20
CA GLY A 86 12.75 -0.14 15.44
C GLY A 86 13.88 0.88 15.25
N PRO A 87 15.15 0.48 15.48
CA PRO A 87 16.27 1.37 15.20
C PRO A 87 16.32 1.72 13.70
N ARG A 88 16.86 2.90 13.37
CA ARG A 88 17.16 3.24 11.97
C ARG A 88 18.20 2.27 11.41
N VAL A 89 18.09 1.95 10.13
CA VAL A 89 18.92 0.95 9.45
C VAL A 89 19.56 1.51 8.19
N ASP A 90 20.77 1.06 7.88
CA ASP A 90 21.45 1.37 6.63
C ASP A 90 20.97 0.41 5.51
N SER A 91 19.66 0.42 5.27
CA SER A 91 19.02 -0.34 4.19
C SER A 91 18.34 0.61 3.21
N ARG A 92 18.43 0.26 1.93
CA ARG A 92 17.81 0.96 0.80
C ARG A 92 16.92 0.04 -0.03
N THR A 93 16.75 -1.20 0.40
CA THR A 93 16.02 -2.25 -0.32
C THR A 93 14.59 -2.32 0.20
N VAL A 94 13.62 -2.24 -0.71
CA VAL A 94 12.19 -2.47 -0.44
C VAL A 94 11.74 -3.79 -1.06
N GLY A 95 10.65 -4.33 -0.55
CA GLY A 95 9.98 -5.53 -0.98
C GLY A 95 10.34 -6.73 -0.12
N TYR A 96 9.49 -7.74 -0.25
CA TYR A 96 9.58 -8.96 0.55
C TYR A 96 10.61 -9.95 0.01
N ASN A 97 11.55 -10.34 0.87
CA ASN A 97 12.48 -11.44 0.68
C ASN A 97 11.97 -12.73 1.32
N ARG A 98 11.62 -13.73 0.49
CA ARG A 98 11.09 -15.03 0.95
C ARG A 98 12.09 -15.88 1.75
N THR A 99 13.38 -15.62 1.59
CA THR A 99 14.46 -16.47 2.13
C THR A 99 15.36 -15.78 3.14
N GLY A 100 15.08 -14.51 3.44
CA GLY A 100 15.90 -13.69 4.32
C GLY A 100 15.06 -12.86 5.28
N ASP A 101 15.75 -11.95 5.96
CA ASP A 101 15.10 -11.01 6.86
C ASP A 101 14.29 -9.99 6.07
N ASN A 102 13.16 -9.58 6.65
CA ASN A 102 12.28 -8.56 6.11
C ASN A 102 12.14 -7.44 7.13
N ILE A 103 12.10 -6.21 6.63
CA ILE A 103 11.89 -5.02 7.42
C ILE A 103 10.84 -4.19 6.71
N ASN A 104 9.89 -3.65 7.46
CA ASN A 104 8.99 -2.65 6.89
C ASN A 104 9.72 -1.30 6.88
N LEU A 105 10.32 -0.95 5.75
CA LEU A 105 11.25 0.15 5.62
C LEU A 105 10.54 1.43 5.16
N THR A 106 10.84 2.55 5.83
CA THR A 106 10.48 3.89 5.37
C THR A 106 11.72 4.64 4.89
N LEU A 107 11.69 5.19 3.67
CA LEU A 107 12.86 5.81 3.05
C LEU A 107 12.53 6.91 2.03
N PHE A 108 13.49 7.80 1.76
CA PHE A 108 13.40 8.81 0.69
C PHE A 108 14.23 8.41 -0.52
N ARG A 109 13.65 8.43 -1.72
CA ARG A 109 14.38 8.25 -3.00
C ARG A 109 14.74 9.62 -3.57
N ALA A 110 16.02 9.95 -3.59
CA ALA A 110 16.50 11.29 -3.96
C ALA A 110 16.60 11.55 -5.47
N ARG A 111 16.54 10.51 -6.30
CA ARG A 111 16.79 10.57 -7.74
C ARG A 111 15.73 9.76 -8.48
N GLY A 112 15.32 10.19 -9.67
CA GLY A 112 14.39 9.44 -10.52
C GLY A 112 15.14 8.38 -11.32
N CYS A 113 14.58 7.18 -11.49
CA CYS A 113 15.23 6.11 -12.26
C CYS A 113 15.46 6.54 -13.71
N ARG A 114 14.55 7.34 -14.27
CA ARG A 114 14.69 7.94 -15.62
C ARG A 114 15.91 8.86 -15.76
N ASP A 115 16.46 9.37 -14.66
CA ASP A 115 17.59 10.30 -14.66
C ASP A 115 18.94 9.59 -14.48
N VAL A 116 18.95 8.41 -13.84
CA VAL A 116 20.19 7.75 -13.38
C VAL A 116 20.42 6.36 -13.97
N VAL A 117 19.37 5.70 -14.46
CA VAL A 117 19.47 4.36 -15.01
C VAL A 117 19.85 4.44 -16.50
N PRO A 118 20.86 3.68 -16.97
CA PRO A 118 21.19 3.60 -18.37
C PRO A 118 19.99 3.18 -19.24
N ALA A 119 19.84 3.82 -20.40
CA ALA A 119 18.79 3.44 -21.34
C ALA A 119 18.97 1.97 -21.78
N GLY A 120 17.89 1.19 -21.67
CA GLY A 120 17.89 -0.24 -22.03
C GLY A 120 18.43 -1.17 -20.95
N ASP A 121 18.70 -0.67 -19.73
CA ASP A 121 19.00 -1.56 -18.60
C ASP A 121 17.83 -2.53 -18.35
N ALA A 122 18.17 -3.78 -18.00
CA ALA A 122 17.19 -4.82 -17.78
C ALA A 122 16.27 -4.53 -16.58
N CYS A 123 16.70 -3.68 -15.63
CA CYS A 123 15.94 -3.36 -14.44
C CYS A 123 14.55 -2.79 -14.77
N PHE A 124 14.39 -2.07 -15.89
CA PHE A 124 13.09 -1.51 -16.30
C PHE A 124 12.08 -2.58 -16.67
N THR A 125 12.55 -3.68 -17.26
CA THR A 125 11.68 -4.82 -17.63
C THR A 125 11.47 -5.80 -16.49
N GLN A 126 12.29 -5.70 -15.45
CA GLN A 126 12.26 -6.57 -14.27
C GLN A 126 11.61 -5.88 -13.06
N ASP A 127 11.24 -4.60 -13.18
CA ASP A 127 10.75 -3.75 -12.09
C ASP A 127 11.69 -3.73 -10.87
N THR A 128 13.00 -3.70 -11.13
CA THR A 128 14.05 -3.72 -10.09
C THR A 128 14.88 -2.45 -10.01
N CYS A 129 14.59 -1.42 -10.82
CA CYS A 129 15.43 -0.22 -10.89
C CYS A 129 15.50 0.50 -9.54
N ALA A 130 14.39 0.60 -8.81
CA ALA A 130 14.33 1.28 -7.52
C ALA A 130 15.36 0.73 -6.51
N ASN A 131 15.45 -0.60 -6.40
CA ASN A 131 16.42 -1.26 -5.53
C ASN A 131 17.85 -1.26 -6.11
N THR A 132 17.98 -1.45 -7.42
CA THR A 132 19.29 -1.57 -8.09
C THR A 132 20.06 -0.25 -8.10
N TYR A 133 19.36 0.87 -8.30
CA TYR A 133 19.96 2.20 -8.49
C TYR A 133 19.64 3.21 -7.37
N ASP A 134 18.90 2.79 -6.34
CA ASP A 134 18.35 3.67 -5.30
C ASP A 134 17.67 4.90 -5.92
N CYS A 135 16.58 4.64 -6.63
CA CYS A 135 15.86 5.65 -7.41
C CYS A 135 14.35 5.48 -7.33
N TRP A 136 13.63 6.53 -7.72
CA TRP A 136 12.18 6.57 -7.84
C TRP A 136 11.76 6.09 -9.23
N ASP A 137 11.03 4.98 -9.29
CA ASP A 137 10.62 4.34 -10.56
C ASP A 137 9.14 4.54 -10.90
N ASP A 138 8.36 5.08 -9.96
CA ASP A 138 6.96 5.42 -10.14
C ASP A 138 6.77 6.76 -10.88
N SER A 139 5.51 7.13 -11.09
CA SER A 139 5.16 8.38 -11.77
C SER A 139 5.75 9.60 -11.06
N ASP A 140 6.18 10.60 -11.84
CA ASP A 140 6.75 11.84 -11.31
C ASP A 140 5.75 12.64 -10.44
N GLY A 141 4.44 12.43 -10.66
CA GLY A 141 3.36 13.08 -9.90
C GLY A 141 2.99 12.36 -8.60
N THR A 142 3.57 11.20 -8.34
CA THR A 142 3.31 10.43 -7.12
C THR A 142 4.22 10.93 -6.00
N ILE A 143 3.64 11.40 -4.89
CA ILE A 143 4.39 11.99 -3.76
C ILE A 143 5.14 10.91 -2.98
N ALA A 144 4.47 9.81 -2.67
CA ALA A 144 5.00 8.66 -1.98
C ALA A 144 4.20 7.42 -2.39
N ILE A 145 4.76 6.25 -2.09
CA ILE A 145 4.07 4.97 -2.26
C ILE A 145 4.26 4.12 -1.02
N THR A 146 3.26 3.29 -0.75
CA THR A 146 3.39 2.12 0.13
C THR A 146 3.42 0.84 -0.71
N LEU A 147 4.57 0.19 -0.79
CA LEU A 147 4.76 -1.09 -1.47
C LEU A 147 4.42 -2.22 -0.49
N THR A 148 3.27 -2.88 -0.70
CA THR A 148 2.80 -3.94 0.18
C THR A 148 2.88 -5.30 -0.50
N THR A 149 3.55 -6.27 0.14
CA THR A 149 3.53 -7.68 -0.26
C THR A 149 2.53 -8.45 0.58
N TYR A 150 1.70 -9.27 -0.05
CA TYR A 150 0.63 -10.01 0.61
C TYR A 150 0.35 -11.37 -0.06
N ASP A 151 -0.40 -12.23 0.63
CA ASP A 151 -0.95 -13.46 0.09
C ASP A 151 -2.20 -13.16 -0.74
N GLU A 152 -2.17 -13.46 -2.04
CA GLU A 152 -3.27 -13.15 -2.97
C GLU A 152 -4.57 -13.92 -2.67
N ARG A 153 -4.51 -15.01 -1.90
CA ARG A 153 -5.71 -15.79 -1.56
C ARG A 153 -6.39 -15.29 -0.29
N THR A 154 -5.59 -14.87 0.68
CA THR A 154 -6.02 -14.56 2.06
C THR A 154 -5.90 -13.09 2.41
N GLY A 155 -5.25 -12.27 1.58
CA GLY A 155 -4.99 -10.85 1.84
C GLY A 155 -4.07 -10.60 3.04
N VAL A 156 -3.43 -11.63 3.59
CA VAL A 156 -2.51 -11.45 4.71
C VAL A 156 -1.27 -10.72 4.23
N VAL A 157 -0.96 -9.59 4.87
CA VAL A 157 0.23 -8.80 4.58
C VAL A 157 1.47 -9.47 5.18
N TYR A 158 2.55 -9.50 4.40
CA TYR A 158 3.86 -10.00 4.79
C TYR A 158 4.86 -8.87 5.02
N ASP A 159 4.75 -7.80 4.26
CA ASP A 159 5.72 -6.71 4.19
C ASP A 159 5.04 -5.45 3.63
N SER A 160 5.45 -4.27 4.11
CA SER A 160 4.93 -2.99 3.67
C SER A 160 5.96 -1.88 3.85
N ASP A 161 6.55 -1.45 2.74
CA ASP A 161 7.56 -0.39 2.71
C ASP A 161 6.96 0.93 2.26
N ILE A 162 7.49 2.04 2.75
CA ILE A 162 7.08 3.39 2.36
C ILE A 162 8.26 4.10 1.69
N SER A 163 8.07 4.50 0.44
CA SER A 163 9.05 5.29 -0.31
C SER A 163 8.52 6.69 -0.60
N PHE A 164 9.30 7.72 -0.27
CA PHE A 164 9.01 9.12 -0.58
C PHE A 164 9.77 9.57 -1.83
N ASN A 165 9.08 10.28 -2.73
CA ASN A 165 9.63 10.80 -3.98
C ASN A 165 10.39 12.13 -3.80
N ALA A 166 11.53 12.10 -3.10
CA ALA A 166 12.38 13.28 -2.93
C ALA A 166 13.06 13.74 -4.24
N ALA A 167 12.98 12.94 -5.30
CA ALA A 167 13.47 13.28 -6.63
C ALA A 167 12.62 14.35 -7.33
N ARG A 168 11.33 14.43 -7.01
CA ARG A 168 10.38 15.37 -7.64
C ARG A 168 9.74 16.34 -6.66
N PHE A 169 9.56 15.93 -5.41
CA PHE A 169 8.90 16.75 -4.39
C PHE A 169 9.91 17.42 -3.46
N ASN A 170 9.53 18.58 -2.94
CA ASN A 170 10.25 19.26 -1.89
C ASN A 170 9.55 19.03 -0.55
N PHE A 171 10.11 18.10 0.21
CA PHE A 171 9.56 17.70 1.50
C PHE A 171 9.94 18.67 2.61
N THR A 172 8.93 19.11 3.37
CA THR A 172 9.04 20.06 4.48
C THR A 172 8.43 19.49 5.76
N THR A 173 8.83 20.04 6.89
CA THR A 173 8.35 19.67 8.24
C THR A 173 7.88 20.88 9.05
N GLY A 174 7.79 22.05 8.42
CA GLY A 174 7.39 23.31 9.04
C GLY A 174 5.97 23.28 9.59
N ASN A 175 5.63 24.23 10.46
CA ASN A 175 4.30 24.38 11.06
C ASN A 175 3.63 25.71 10.67
N GLY A 176 4.27 26.50 9.83
CA GLY A 176 3.76 27.75 9.31
C GLY A 176 2.77 27.56 8.15
N GLY A 177 2.61 28.62 7.36
CA GLY A 177 1.77 28.61 6.17
C GLY A 177 2.45 27.96 4.95
N PRO A 178 1.73 27.89 3.82
CA PRO A 178 2.30 27.41 2.56
C PRO A 178 3.57 28.17 2.17
N CYS A 179 4.53 27.46 1.57
CA CYS A 179 5.74 28.09 1.06
C CYS A 179 5.41 29.11 -0.04
N GLY A 180 5.95 30.32 0.11
CA GLY A 180 5.91 31.36 -0.92
C GLY A 180 7.09 31.24 -1.90
N ILE A 181 7.27 32.27 -2.74
CA ILE A 181 8.40 32.34 -3.70
C ILE A 181 9.75 32.20 -2.98
N VAL A 182 9.86 32.76 -1.78
CA VAL A 182 11.00 32.57 -0.90
C VAL A 182 10.57 31.62 0.22
N ALA A 183 11.08 30.39 0.18
CA ALA A 183 10.82 29.41 1.22
C ALA A 183 11.42 29.89 2.56
N THR A 184 10.63 29.84 3.62
CA THR A 184 11.11 30.02 4.99
C THR A 184 11.33 28.65 5.62
N PRO A 185 12.21 28.52 6.64
CA PRO A 185 12.43 27.22 7.29
C PRO A 185 11.18 26.57 7.90
N ASP A 186 10.15 27.38 8.21
CA ASP A 186 8.92 26.92 8.84
C ASP A 186 7.73 26.83 7.86
N CYS A 187 7.93 27.11 6.57
CA CYS A 187 6.86 26.97 5.60
C CYS A 187 6.55 25.50 5.28
N VAL A 188 5.38 25.28 4.70
CA VAL A 188 4.92 23.95 4.29
C VAL A 188 4.75 23.89 2.77
N GLU A 189 5.40 22.92 2.12
CA GLU A 189 5.19 22.59 0.71
C GLU A 189 4.63 21.18 0.58
N THR A 190 5.47 20.15 0.52
CA THR A 190 5.02 18.75 0.65
C THR A 190 5.29 18.28 2.07
N ASP A 191 4.25 18.25 2.90
CA ASP A 191 4.43 17.96 4.32
C ASP A 191 4.74 16.49 4.60
N VAL A 192 5.88 16.22 5.24
CA VAL A 192 6.31 14.84 5.56
C VAL A 192 5.30 14.13 6.45
N GLN A 193 4.78 14.79 7.49
CA GLN A 193 3.86 14.15 8.43
C GLN A 193 2.49 13.87 7.79
N ASN A 194 1.97 14.80 6.98
CA ASN A 194 0.74 14.63 6.20
C ASN A 194 0.85 13.44 5.25
N THR A 195 1.92 13.38 4.46
CA THR A 195 2.18 12.28 3.52
C THR A 195 2.40 10.97 4.25
N ALA A 196 3.29 10.92 5.25
CA ALA A 196 3.54 9.69 6.01
C ALA A 196 2.27 9.17 6.70
N THR A 197 1.41 10.04 7.22
CA THR A 197 0.14 9.60 7.85
C THR A 197 -0.79 8.93 6.83
N HIS A 198 -0.81 9.40 5.58
CA HIS A 198 -1.53 8.76 4.47
C HIS A 198 -0.92 7.40 4.10
N GLU A 199 0.40 7.34 3.90
CA GLU A 199 1.09 6.10 3.54
C GLU A 199 0.99 5.03 4.62
N VAL A 200 0.97 5.42 5.91
CA VAL A 200 0.71 4.48 7.01
C VAL A 200 -0.73 3.95 6.99
N GLY A 201 -1.69 4.71 6.44
CA GLY A 201 -3.02 4.19 6.17
C GLY A 201 -2.98 3.03 5.18
N HIS A 202 -2.26 3.19 4.07
CA HIS A 202 -2.02 2.09 3.12
C HIS A 202 -1.28 0.92 3.78
N PHE A 203 -0.28 1.21 4.61
CA PHE A 203 0.50 0.21 5.35
C PHE A 203 -0.40 -0.71 6.19
N VAL A 204 -1.44 -0.15 6.81
CA VAL A 204 -2.38 -0.94 7.63
C VAL A 204 -3.54 -1.52 6.82
N GLY A 205 -3.63 -1.28 5.51
CA GLY A 205 -4.62 -1.88 4.62
C GLY A 205 -5.81 -1.00 4.25
N LEU A 206 -5.68 0.32 4.35
CA LEU A 206 -6.66 1.26 3.77
C LEU A 206 -6.33 1.57 2.30
N ASP A 207 -7.38 1.71 1.50
CA ASP A 207 -7.31 2.22 0.14
C ASP A 207 -7.78 3.69 0.11
N HIS A 208 -7.60 4.35 -1.02
CA HIS A 208 -8.10 5.69 -1.23
C HIS A 208 -9.62 5.80 -1.10
N THR A 209 -10.07 6.94 -0.57
CA THR A 209 -11.47 7.38 -0.63
C THR A 209 -11.53 8.83 -1.08
N GLN A 210 -12.60 9.21 -1.77
CA GLN A 210 -12.87 10.59 -2.17
C GLN A 210 -13.61 11.38 -1.08
N ALA A 211 -13.83 10.78 0.11
CA ALA A 211 -14.41 11.47 1.25
C ALA A 211 -13.60 12.74 1.58
N GLN A 212 -14.30 13.87 1.64
CA GLN A 212 -13.69 15.16 1.93
C GLN A 212 -13.08 15.15 3.34
N GLY A 213 -11.83 15.60 3.46
CA GLY A 213 -11.11 15.62 4.74
C GLY A 213 -10.65 14.24 5.22
N SER A 214 -10.77 13.18 4.41
CA SER A 214 -10.18 11.89 4.77
C SER A 214 -8.65 11.95 4.70
N THR A 215 -8.01 11.32 5.67
CA THR A 215 -6.60 10.98 5.66
C THR A 215 -6.23 10.18 4.42
N MET A 216 -7.15 9.36 3.91
CA MET A 216 -6.97 8.53 2.72
C MET A 216 -7.44 9.20 1.43
N ASN A 217 -7.65 10.52 1.42
CA ASN A 217 -7.84 11.24 0.17
C ASN A 217 -6.53 11.27 -0.63
N PRO A 218 -6.52 10.88 -1.92
CA PRO A 218 -5.30 10.79 -2.72
C PRO A 218 -4.66 12.14 -3.07
N SER A 219 -5.41 13.24 -2.94
CA SER A 219 -4.89 14.58 -3.25
C SER A 219 -4.19 15.19 -2.05
N ALA A 220 -3.00 15.75 -2.24
CA ALA A 220 -2.30 16.53 -1.22
C ALA A 220 -1.70 17.79 -1.85
N PRO A 221 -2.45 18.89 -1.94
CA PRO A 221 -1.95 20.13 -2.54
C PRO A 221 -0.82 20.72 -1.68
N PRO A 222 0.07 21.55 -2.27
CA PRO A 222 1.13 22.22 -1.51
C PRO A 222 0.59 22.99 -0.31
N GLY A 223 1.24 22.82 0.84
CA GLY A 223 0.83 23.44 2.12
C GLY A 223 -0.22 22.65 2.91
N GLU A 224 -0.71 21.51 2.40
CA GLU A 224 -1.65 20.67 3.15
C GLU A 224 -0.99 20.05 4.39
N THR A 225 -1.59 20.27 5.56
CA THR A 225 -1.24 19.63 6.83
C THR A 225 -2.42 18.92 7.49
N SER A 226 -3.57 18.88 6.81
CA SER A 226 -4.85 18.40 7.36
C SER A 226 -4.77 16.94 7.82
N LYS A 227 -4.01 16.10 7.10
CA LYS A 227 -3.89 14.65 7.33
C LYS A 227 -2.90 14.29 8.42
N ARG A 228 -2.22 15.27 9.04
CA ARG A 228 -1.47 15.04 10.29
C ARG A 228 -2.39 14.54 11.41
N THR A 229 -3.69 14.86 11.31
CA THR A 229 -4.75 14.32 12.16
C THR A 229 -5.52 13.25 11.38
N ILE A 230 -5.68 12.06 11.98
CA ILE A 230 -6.37 10.95 11.33
C ILE A 230 -7.88 11.17 11.40
N ASP A 231 -8.58 11.05 10.26
CA ASP A 231 -10.02 11.25 10.17
C ASP A 231 -10.82 10.14 10.88
N SER A 232 -12.10 10.41 11.18
CA SER A 232 -12.96 9.49 11.94
C SER A 232 -13.30 8.19 11.18
N GLY A 233 -13.33 8.22 9.85
CA GLY A 233 -13.52 7.04 9.02
C GLY A 233 -12.30 6.12 9.06
N SER A 234 -11.11 6.69 8.90
CA SER A 234 -9.84 5.98 9.09
C SER A 234 -9.69 5.40 10.50
N GLN A 235 -10.15 6.11 11.53
CA GLN A 235 -10.23 5.57 12.90
C GLN A 235 -11.22 4.40 13.01
N SER A 236 -12.40 4.51 12.39
CA SER A 236 -13.43 3.46 12.41
C SER A 236 -12.95 2.18 11.73
N PHE A 237 -12.14 2.30 10.69
CA PHE A 237 -11.46 1.16 10.06
C PHE A 237 -10.63 0.37 11.07
N VAL A 238 -9.83 1.04 11.91
CA VAL A 238 -8.97 0.35 12.89
C VAL A 238 -9.81 -0.51 13.83
N CYS A 239 -10.89 0.04 14.38
CA CYS A 239 -11.73 -0.71 15.31
C CYS A 239 -12.48 -1.88 14.65
N ALA A 240 -12.79 -1.78 13.35
CA ALA A 240 -13.51 -2.81 12.61
C ALA A 240 -12.58 -3.91 12.06
N ALA A 241 -11.44 -3.54 11.49
CA ALA A 241 -10.50 -4.46 10.86
C ALA A 241 -9.51 -5.07 11.86
N TYR A 242 -9.22 -4.37 12.96
CA TYR A 242 -8.26 -4.78 13.97
C TYR A 242 -8.87 -4.76 15.39
N PRO A 243 -10.04 -5.37 15.65
CA PRO A 243 -10.74 -5.21 16.92
C PRO A 243 -9.91 -5.73 18.10
N LYS A 244 -9.71 -4.87 19.12
CA LYS A 244 -8.99 -5.20 20.34
C LYS A 244 -9.55 -6.46 21.01
N GLY A 245 -8.67 -7.37 21.39
CA GLY A 245 -9.05 -8.65 22.03
C GLY A 245 -9.61 -9.70 21.06
N SER A 246 -9.61 -9.44 19.75
CA SER A 246 -10.02 -10.39 18.72
C SER A 246 -8.98 -10.47 17.60
N ALA A 247 -9.08 -11.48 16.74
CA ALA A 247 -8.24 -11.59 15.55
C ALA A 247 -8.55 -10.47 14.55
N SER A 248 -7.56 -10.08 13.75
CA SER A 248 -7.77 -9.13 12.64
C SER A 248 -8.76 -9.70 11.63
N GLN A 249 -9.64 -8.85 11.13
CA GLN A 249 -10.81 -9.26 10.36
C GLN A 249 -10.55 -9.21 8.86
N PRO A 250 -10.66 -10.34 8.13
CA PRO A 250 -10.71 -10.32 6.68
C PRO A 250 -12.01 -9.64 6.18
N CYS A 251 -12.10 -9.28 4.90
CA CYS A 251 -13.38 -8.85 4.31
C CYS A 251 -14.30 -10.03 3.98
N ILE A 252 -13.73 -11.20 3.69
CA ILE A 252 -14.47 -12.42 3.40
C ILE A 252 -14.09 -13.43 4.48
N PRO A 253 -15.06 -13.97 5.25
CA PRO A 253 -14.74 -14.96 6.27
C PRO A 253 -13.98 -16.14 5.67
N LEU A 254 -12.80 -16.43 6.20
CA LEU A 254 -12.04 -17.61 5.81
C LEU A 254 -12.76 -18.83 6.39
N THR A 255 -13.46 -19.60 5.55
CA THR A 255 -14.03 -20.87 5.97
C THR A 255 -12.88 -21.82 6.33
N ASN A 256 -12.65 -22.05 7.62
CA ASN A 256 -11.72 -23.08 8.06
C ASN A 256 -12.27 -24.46 7.67
N PRO A 257 -11.56 -25.28 6.85
CA PRO A 257 -11.99 -26.65 6.57
C PRO A 257 -11.86 -27.61 7.77
N GLY A 258 -11.46 -27.13 8.95
CA GLY A 258 -11.08 -27.98 10.09
C GLY A 258 -11.69 -27.63 11.44
N GLY A 259 -12.72 -26.78 11.50
CA GLY A 259 -13.39 -26.43 12.76
C GLY A 259 -14.64 -27.28 13.00
N SER A 260 -14.47 -28.47 13.58
CA SER A 260 -15.59 -29.30 14.03
C SER A 260 -16.17 -28.84 15.37
N GLY A 261 -17.44 -28.42 15.35
CA GLY A 261 -18.41 -28.44 16.47
C GLY A 261 -18.76 -27.07 17.07
N ASN A 262 -20.02 -26.70 17.34
CA ASN A 262 -21.34 -27.28 17.08
C ASN A 262 -22.43 -26.17 17.27
N SER A 263 -23.57 -26.34 16.58
CA SER A 263 -24.92 -25.82 16.90
C SER A 263 -25.30 -24.35 16.58
N GLY A 264 -25.99 -24.18 15.44
CA GLY A 264 -26.87 -23.04 15.15
C GLY A 264 -27.41 -23.11 13.72
N GLY A 265 -28.57 -23.76 13.54
CA GLY A 265 -29.07 -24.21 12.24
C GLY A 265 -29.47 -23.13 11.22
N GLY A 266 -29.48 -23.54 9.95
CA GLY A 266 -30.11 -22.82 8.84
C GLY A 266 -30.00 -23.64 7.54
N CYS A 267 -31.12 -23.93 6.90
CA CYS A 267 -31.23 -24.77 5.70
C CYS A 267 -31.04 -23.99 4.38
N ALA A 268 -30.74 -24.76 3.32
CA ALA A 268 -31.02 -24.56 1.88
C ALA A 268 -29.95 -23.81 1.05
N THR A 269 -29.61 -24.17 -0.19
CA THR A 269 -30.11 -25.16 -1.17
C THR A 269 -28.94 -25.81 -1.91
N ALA A 270 -29.00 -27.12 -2.19
CA ALA A 270 -28.17 -27.76 -3.20
C ALA A 270 -29.04 -27.94 -4.45
N SER A 271 -28.75 -27.21 -5.53
CA SER A 271 -29.27 -27.53 -6.85
C SER A 271 -28.49 -28.73 -7.40
N GLY A 272 -29.00 -29.92 -7.12
CA GLY A 272 -28.62 -31.13 -7.83
C GLY A 272 -29.10 -31.10 -9.28
N GLY A 273 -28.23 -31.56 -10.18
CA GLY A 273 -28.56 -31.80 -11.57
C GLY A 273 -27.43 -32.56 -12.28
N LEU A 274 -27.36 -33.88 -12.04
CA LEU A 274 -26.57 -34.80 -12.85
C LEU A 274 -27.31 -35.09 -14.17
N ALA A 275 -26.64 -34.94 -15.31
CA ALA A 275 -26.88 -35.77 -16.49
C ALA A 275 -25.66 -35.70 -17.45
N ALA A 276 -25.10 -36.86 -17.77
CA ALA A 276 -24.03 -37.02 -18.74
C ALA A 276 -24.59 -37.23 -20.17
N LEU A 277 -24.02 -36.49 -21.16
CA LEU A 277 -23.67 -36.78 -22.58
C LEU A 277 -24.70 -37.47 -23.53
N PRO A 278 -24.72 -37.22 -24.88
CA PRO A 278 -23.54 -37.07 -25.77
C PRO A 278 -23.64 -36.09 -26.99
N LEU A 279 -22.47 -35.91 -27.64
CA LEU A 279 -22.15 -35.56 -29.04
C LEU A 279 -23.25 -35.04 -29.99
N LEU A 280 -23.01 -33.88 -30.62
CA LEU A 280 -23.30 -33.64 -32.03
C LEU A 280 -22.29 -32.65 -32.64
N ALA A 281 -21.66 -33.08 -33.72
CA ALA A 281 -20.75 -32.30 -34.55
C ALA A 281 -21.51 -31.35 -35.49
N ALA A 282 -20.94 -30.17 -35.76
CA ALA A 282 -21.12 -29.48 -37.03
C ALA A 282 -19.95 -28.52 -37.27
N ALA A 283 -19.24 -28.76 -38.37
CA ALA A 283 -18.15 -27.96 -38.89
C ALA A 283 -18.66 -26.93 -39.90
N SER A 284 -18.03 -25.76 -39.95
CA SER A 284 -17.86 -24.90 -41.14
C SER A 284 -16.86 -23.79 -40.76
N LEU A 285 -15.55 -23.85 -41.08
CA LEU A 285 -14.90 -23.51 -42.37
C LEU A 285 -15.49 -22.23 -42.99
N LEU A 286 -14.83 -21.07 -42.93
CA LEU A 286 -13.87 -20.46 -43.89
C LEU A 286 -14.17 -18.94 -43.86
N ALA A 287 -13.31 -17.95 -44.08
CA ALA A 287 -11.96 -17.90 -44.62
C ALA A 287 -11.30 -16.54 -44.28
N ARG A 288 -9.99 -16.63 -44.00
CA ARG A 288 -8.86 -15.80 -44.49
C ARG A 288 -9.13 -14.41 -45.08
N ARG A 289 -8.33 -13.44 -44.62
CA ARG A 289 -7.44 -12.67 -45.52
C ARG A 289 -6.17 -12.14 -44.82
N ARG A 290 -5.06 -12.87 -45.00
CA ARG A 290 -3.70 -12.33 -45.10
C ARG A 290 -3.01 -13.01 -46.29
N ARG A 291 -2.50 -12.19 -47.22
CA ARG A 291 -1.39 -12.40 -48.16
C ARG A 291 -1.26 -11.10 -48.97
N GLY A 292 -0.09 -10.54 -49.22
CA GLY A 292 1.26 -11.00 -48.95
C GLY A 292 2.27 -9.97 -49.47
N ALA A 293 3.52 -10.16 -49.06
CA ALA A 293 4.68 -9.47 -49.58
C ALA A 293 4.90 -9.77 -51.07
N ARG A 294 5.33 -8.72 -51.79
CA ARG A 294 6.41 -8.74 -52.77
C ARG A 294 7.30 -7.55 -52.46
#